data_AF-A3TUI6-F1
#
_entry.id   AF-A3TUI6-F1
#
_cell.length_a   1.000
_cell.length_b   1.000
_cell.length_c   1.000
_cell.angle_alpha   90.00
_cell.angle_beta   90.00
_cell.angle_gamma   90.00
#
_symmetry.space_group_name_H-M   'P 1'
#
loop_
_entity.id
_entity.type
_entity.pdbx_description
1 polymer ?
#
loop_
_entity_poly.entity_id
_entity_poly.type
_entity_poly.pdbx_seq_one_letter_code
_entity_poly.pdbx_strand_id
1 'polypeptide(L)'
;MTEEAGTILARAQEAFNAGRVSDCHTLIEPLIPAPPEDPRDRARLAYLQLGCALYQTGDLALARRLNAELPTQLWRPMRYRLSLRLRDPATARRLRTDPGVTEKERDDFRTTAGLHMLWARRYRTGFPLYACRHNAILFPRTVPKAMVHVPLPADPGQDEDTIILEQGLGDVLFHLAHVRHEGAHETARFVGLRKYGPLIRRYFPRATYLPYEELTETHQGLRAHLAGDFVGRGFARTGRVAAPVTFDSPRRRTGEPPVWGICWRGGSGQNRREERHIALRVFLDLLPRDARFLALQFDMTPEEREILTADARCMVPLADVAANPVETINMIRPLAGVISVDSANWHMAGLCGVPLLAIMNRTAHWFWGPDARAENAYPCATTIRKEVLDPGHIADWIDETRKAWSARPASVRPAIADIRRRPVLVTGLPRSATSMTMRVLHAHGLWLGETVPGNRENPQGYFESRVIRDGIVKPLLSDMGADPLGVRSFPPRDVLPPCPPLARRITRALRREGYDGSGPWGFKDPKLTLLWQLFDRAYPQAIWVIVRRDRGKVLDSLCRTSFMARHSTSPEYWTPFCNAYDFRLNLLRGSGARIFEVDADALSSGDLDQIRPVIDAAGLTFEAATARAALARP
;
A
#
# COMPACT_ATOMS: atom_id res chain seq x y z
N MET A 1 16.95 40.09 23.06
CA MET A 1 15.80 40.69 22.33
C MET A 1 14.60 39.83 22.65
N THR A 2 13.68 40.34 23.46
CA THR A 2 12.38 39.69 23.73
C THR A 2 11.59 39.65 22.43
N GLU A 3 11.36 38.46 21.90
CA GLU A 3 10.51 38.23 20.74
C GLU A 3 9.09 38.75 21.07
N GLU A 4 8.50 39.56 20.19
CA GLU A 4 7.16 40.10 20.39
C GLU A 4 6.13 38.96 20.50
N ALA A 5 5.20 39.07 21.45
CA ALA A 5 4.20 38.03 21.74
C ALA A 5 3.41 37.59 20.48
N GLY A 6 3.12 38.52 19.57
CA GLY A 6 2.46 38.22 18.29
C GLY A 6 3.23 37.26 17.40
N THR A 7 4.56 37.35 17.36
CA THR A 7 5.44 36.45 16.59
C THR A 7 5.45 35.05 17.19
N ILE A 8 5.54 34.94 18.51
CA ILE A 8 5.46 33.66 19.23
C ILE A 8 4.11 32.98 18.94
N LEU A 9 3.01 33.71 19.05
CA LEU A 9 1.66 33.19 18.78
C LEU A 9 1.47 32.81 17.30
N ALA A 10 2.16 33.48 16.36
CA ALA A 10 2.16 33.10 14.96
C ALA A 10 2.79 31.72 14.74
N ARG A 11 3.98 31.51 15.31
CA ARG A 11 4.70 30.23 15.26
C ARG A 11 3.93 29.12 15.98
N ALA A 12 3.32 29.43 17.12
CA ALA A 12 2.50 28.48 17.88
C ALA A 12 1.28 28.04 17.06
N GLN A 13 0.60 28.97 16.40
CA GLN A 13 -0.53 28.64 15.52
C GLN A 13 -0.10 27.77 14.33
N GLU A 14 1.05 28.05 13.73
CA GLU A 14 1.59 27.22 12.65
C GLU A 14 1.90 25.79 13.14
N ALA A 15 2.54 25.66 14.31
CA ALA A 15 2.79 24.37 14.94
C ALA A 15 1.48 23.61 15.22
N PHE A 16 0.47 24.29 15.79
CA PHE A 16 -0.85 23.71 16.05
C PHE A 16 -1.55 23.25 14.76
N ASN A 17 -1.55 24.07 13.71
CA ASN A 17 -2.15 23.75 12.42
C ASN A 17 -1.44 22.56 11.73
N ALA A 18 -0.15 22.39 11.97
CA ALA A 18 0.63 21.25 11.50
C ALA A 18 0.48 19.98 12.37
N GLY A 19 -0.30 20.05 13.47
CA GLY A 19 -0.53 18.96 14.40
C GLY A 19 0.61 18.71 15.40
N ARG A 20 1.55 19.64 15.55
CA ARG A 20 2.64 19.62 16.55
C ARG A 20 2.17 20.32 17.83
N VAL A 21 1.35 19.62 18.60
CA VAL A 21 0.63 20.23 19.74
C VAL A 21 1.58 20.50 20.91
N SER A 22 2.56 19.62 21.14
CA SER A 22 3.58 19.86 22.17
C SER A 22 4.41 21.10 21.87
N ASP A 23 4.87 21.29 20.63
CA ASP A 23 5.60 22.48 20.21
C ASP A 23 4.76 23.75 20.38
N CYS A 24 3.48 23.69 20.00
CA CYS A 24 2.54 24.78 20.22
C CYS A 24 2.45 25.15 21.71
N HIS A 25 2.32 24.15 22.59
CA HIS A 25 2.24 24.38 24.03
C HIS A 25 3.52 25.03 24.57
N THR A 26 4.69 24.50 24.23
CA THR A 26 6.00 25.05 24.64
C THR A 26 6.15 26.52 24.25
N LEU A 27 5.66 26.91 23.07
CA LEU A 27 5.71 28.30 22.61
C LEU A 27 4.78 29.22 23.41
N ILE A 28 3.58 28.76 23.78
CA ILE A 28 2.60 29.61 24.48
C ILE A 28 2.76 29.60 26.00
N GLU A 29 3.39 28.57 26.57
CA GLU A 29 3.53 28.37 28.03
C GLU A 29 4.08 29.61 28.76
N PRO A 30 5.14 30.30 28.27
CA PRO A 30 5.65 31.51 28.92
C PRO A 30 4.66 32.68 28.93
N LEU A 31 3.68 32.71 28.01
CA LEU A 31 2.69 33.77 27.89
C LEU A 31 1.45 33.54 28.77
N ILE A 32 1.25 32.34 29.31
CA ILE A 32 0.05 31.98 30.10
C ILE A 32 -0.02 32.76 31.43
N PRO A 33 1.06 32.88 32.23
CA PRO A 33 1.00 33.60 33.50
C PRO A 33 0.80 35.12 33.34
N ALA A 34 1.26 35.69 32.22
CA ALA A 34 1.14 37.10 31.89
C ALA A 34 0.63 37.27 30.44
N PRO A 35 -0.70 37.15 30.21
CA PRO A 35 -1.28 37.23 28.88
C PRO A 35 -1.02 38.58 28.19
N PRO A 36 -0.91 38.62 26.85
CA PRO A 36 -0.70 39.86 26.10
C PRO A 36 -1.78 40.92 26.37
N GLU A 37 -1.37 42.20 26.38
CA GLU A 37 -2.30 43.32 26.53
C GLU A 37 -3.26 43.44 25.34
N ASP A 38 -2.76 43.20 24.12
CA ASP A 38 -3.57 43.23 22.91
C ASP A 38 -4.72 42.19 22.97
N PRO A 39 -6.00 42.61 22.80
CA PRO A 39 -7.15 41.71 22.91
C PRO A 39 -7.14 40.57 21.88
N ARG A 40 -6.58 40.79 20.68
CA ARG A 40 -6.55 39.79 19.61
C ARG A 40 -5.53 38.71 19.94
N ASP A 41 -4.36 39.08 20.40
CA ASP A 41 -3.31 38.16 20.85
C ASP A 41 -3.75 37.38 22.10
N ARG A 42 -4.45 38.03 23.03
CA ARG A 42 -5.04 37.37 24.20
C ARG A 42 -6.08 36.33 23.82
N ALA A 43 -6.98 36.65 22.87
CA ALA A 43 -7.94 35.69 22.33
C ALA A 43 -7.26 34.54 21.60
N ARG A 44 -6.18 34.82 20.85
CA ARG A 44 -5.38 33.80 20.17
C ARG A 44 -4.67 32.86 21.15
N LEU A 45 -4.07 33.39 22.20
CA LEU A 45 -3.48 32.61 23.29
C LEU A 45 -4.52 31.69 23.93
N ALA A 46 -5.71 32.22 24.27
CA ALA A 46 -6.80 31.42 24.84
C ALA A 46 -7.25 30.31 23.87
N TYR A 47 -7.40 30.60 22.58
CA TYR A 47 -7.74 29.59 21.57
C TYR A 47 -6.70 28.46 21.52
N LEU A 48 -5.41 28.81 21.47
CA LEU A 48 -4.32 27.84 21.42
C LEU A 48 -4.20 27.03 22.72
N GLN A 49 -4.39 27.65 23.88
CA GLN A 49 -4.37 26.97 25.18
C GLN A 49 -5.51 25.93 25.27
N LEU A 50 -6.74 26.30 24.91
CA LEU A 50 -7.87 25.37 24.87
C LEU A 50 -7.68 24.29 23.79
N GLY A 51 -7.08 24.67 22.65
CA GLY A 51 -6.70 23.77 21.57
C GLY A 51 -5.69 22.71 22.02
N CYS A 52 -4.65 23.08 22.77
CA CYS A 52 -3.68 22.16 23.35
C CYS A 52 -4.34 21.23 24.38
N ALA A 53 -5.18 21.78 25.26
CA ALA A 53 -5.89 21.02 26.29
C ALA A 53 -6.82 19.95 25.69
N LEU A 54 -7.39 20.17 24.50
CA LEU A 54 -8.15 19.13 23.80
C LEU A 54 -7.30 17.86 23.60
N TYR A 55 -6.01 17.99 23.34
CA TYR A 55 -5.08 16.87 23.14
C TYR A 55 -4.36 16.42 24.41
N GLN A 56 -4.85 16.82 25.58
CA GLN A 56 -4.26 16.52 26.89
C GLN A 56 -2.85 17.11 27.08
N THR A 57 -2.57 18.25 26.45
CA THR A 57 -1.30 18.97 26.57
C THR A 57 -1.50 20.26 27.37
N GLY A 58 -0.64 20.50 28.36
CA GLY A 58 -0.68 21.66 29.25
C GLY A 58 -1.49 21.48 30.54
N ASP A 59 -1.66 22.56 31.30
CA ASP A 59 -2.46 22.55 32.54
C ASP A 59 -3.97 22.44 32.24
N LEU A 60 -4.50 21.24 32.42
CA LEU A 60 -5.92 20.93 32.18
C LEU A 60 -6.86 21.59 33.18
N ALA A 61 -6.42 21.88 34.40
CA ALA A 61 -7.23 22.56 35.41
C ALA A 61 -7.35 24.06 35.07
N LEU A 62 -6.27 24.68 34.62
CA LEU A 62 -6.30 26.04 34.11
C LEU A 62 -7.14 26.15 32.84
N ALA A 63 -6.98 25.23 31.90
CA ALA A 63 -7.81 25.18 30.69
C ALA A 63 -9.31 24.99 31.02
N ARG A 64 -9.64 24.19 32.05
CA ARG A 64 -11.02 24.04 32.54
C ARG A 64 -11.59 25.36 33.05
N ARG A 65 -10.84 26.08 33.88
CA ARG A 65 -11.24 27.40 34.42
C ARG A 65 -11.42 28.42 33.30
N LEU A 66 -10.43 28.57 32.42
CA LEU A 66 -10.51 29.44 31.25
C LEU A 66 -11.73 29.13 30.39
N ASN A 67 -11.99 27.86 30.11
CA ASN A 67 -13.16 27.44 29.35
C ASN A 67 -14.50 27.79 30.04
N ALA A 68 -14.53 27.72 31.37
CA ALA A 68 -15.71 28.09 32.17
C ALA A 68 -15.89 29.62 32.28
N GLU A 69 -14.87 30.44 32.13
CA GLU A 69 -14.97 31.90 32.26
C GLU A 69 -15.29 32.61 30.93
N LEU A 70 -14.86 32.07 29.79
CA LEU A 70 -15.04 32.72 28.50
C LEU A 70 -16.53 32.88 28.10
N PRO A 71 -16.90 33.99 27.41
CA PRO A 71 -18.24 34.19 26.85
C PRO A 71 -18.67 33.03 25.95
N THR A 72 -19.92 32.58 26.06
CA THR A 72 -20.43 31.39 25.37
C THR A 72 -20.36 31.47 23.85
N GLN A 73 -20.30 32.66 23.24
CA GLN A 73 -20.28 32.84 21.79
C GLN A 73 -18.94 32.44 21.15
N LEU A 74 -17.86 32.37 21.94
CA LEU A 74 -16.53 32.03 21.44
C LEU A 74 -16.38 30.53 21.27
N TRP A 75 -16.08 30.09 20.04
CA TRP A 75 -15.63 28.72 19.69
C TRP A 75 -16.46 27.57 20.30
N ARG A 76 -17.78 27.70 20.32
CA ARG A 76 -18.69 26.73 20.98
C ARG A 76 -18.40 25.27 20.64
N PRO A 77 -18.22 24.85 19.38
CA PRO A 77 -17.92 23.45 19.04
C PRO A 77 -16.69 22.90 19.76
N MET A 78 -15.58 23.65 19.69
CA MET A 78 -14.31 23.28 20.30
C MET A 78 -14.44 23.18 21.83
N ARG A 79 -15.06 24.18 22.44
CA ARG A 79 -15.24 24.27 23.89
C ARG A 79 -16.22 23.25 24.44
N TYR A 80 -17.28 22.93 23.69
CA TYR A 80 -18.21 21.86 24.05
C TYR A 80 -17.48 20.51 24.07
N ARG A 81 -16.69 20.23 23.02
CA ARG A 81 -15.85 19.04 22.94
C ARG A 81 -14.84 18.96 24.09
N LEU A 82 -14.20 20.07 24.43
CA LEU A 82 -13.27 20.16 25.56
C LEU A 82 -13.98 19.89 26.89
N SER A 83 -15.18 20.46 27.09
CA SER A 83 -15.98 20.27 28.31
C SER A 83 -16.31 18.79 28.53
N LEU A 84 -16.68 18.05 27.49
CA LEU A 84 -16.90 16.60 27.61
C LEU A 84 -15.61 15.84 27.96
N ARG A 85 -14.46 16.21 27.38
CA ARG A 85 -13.15 15.58 27.68
C ARG A 85 -12.70 15.84 29.10
N LEU A 86 -12.89 17.08 29.59
CA LEU A 86 -12.55 17.49 30.95
C LEU A 86 -13.58 17.04 32.00
N ARG A 87 -14.65 16.35 31.60
CA ARG A 87 -15.78 15.96 32.47
C ARG A 87 -16.38 17.18 33.18
N ASP A 88 -16.72 18.20 32.41
CA ASP A 88 -17.36 19.43 32.87
C ASP A 88 -18.80 19.56 32.33
N PRO A 89 -19.79 18.90 32.96
CA PRO A 89 -21.17 18.92 32.49
C PRO A 89 -21.81 20.31 32.60
N ALA A 90 -21.35 21.16 33.53
CA ALA A 90 -21.89 22.50 33.72
C ALA A 90 -21.54 23.41 32.53
N THR A 91 -20.26 23.49 32.16
CA THR A 91 -19.83 24.26 30.98
C THR A 91 -20.41 23.66 29.70
N ALA A 92 -20.43 22.33 29.56
CA ALA A 92 -21.06 21.66 28.41
C ALA A 92 -22.54 22.02 28.26
N ARG A 93 -23.30 22.05 29.37
CA ARG A 93 -24.71 22.47 29.39
C ARG A 93 -24.83 23.94 28.98
N ARG A 94 -24.06 24.82 29.60
CA ARG A 94 -24.11 26.27 29.33
C ARG A 94 -23.86 26.59 27.85
N LEU A 95 -22.87 25.92 27.22
CA LEU A 95 -22.56 26.10 25.81
C LEU A 95 -23.67 25.60 24.88
N ARG A 96 -24.25 24.41 25.16
CA ARG A 96 -25.27 23.82 24.27
C ARG A 96 -26.65 24.46 24.41
N THR A 97 -26.91 25.20 25.49
CA THR A 97 -28.18 25.91 25.73
C THR A 97 -28.10 27.40 25.42
N ASP A 98 -26.97 27.89 24.90
CA ASP A 98 -26.84 29.28 24.49
C ASP A 98 -27.87 29.61 23.38
N PRO A 99 -28.63 30.72 23.49
CA PRO A 99 -29.66 31.06 22.50
C PRO A 99 -29.12 31.26 21.07
N GLY A 100 -27.84 31.61 20.94
CA GLY A 100 -27.18 31.82 19.65
C GLY A 100 -26.66 30.53 19.00
N VAL A 101 -27.00 29.34 19.53
CA VAL A 101 -26.62 28.05 18.94
C VAL A 101 -27.38 27.81 17.64
N THR A 102 -26.62 27.68 16.56
CA THR A 102 -27.11 27.34 15.23
C THR A 102 -27.47 25.86 15.11
N GLU A 103 -28.24 25.49 14.09
CA GLU A 103 -28.54 24.07 13.79
C GLU A 103 -27.27 23.26 13.51
N LYS A 104 -26.32 23.85 12.78
CA LYS A 104 -25.04 23.23 12.48
C LYS A 104 -24.21 22.97 13.74
N GLU A 105 -24.21 23.91 14.70
CA GLU A 105 -23.58 23.69 16.01
C GLU A 105 -24.31 22.59 16.80
N ARG A 106 -25.65 22.47 16.71
CA ARG A 106 -26.39 21.36 17.34
C ARG A 106 -25.95 20.01 16.78
N ASP A 107 -25.77 19.88 15.47
CA ASP A 107 -25.28 18.64 14.86
C ASP A 107 -23.82 18.33 15.22
N ASP A 108 -22.99 19.36 15.36
CA ASP A 108 -21.64 19.20 15.89
C ASP A 108 -21.65 18.72 17.35
N PHE A 109 -22.50 19.29 18.20
CA PHE A 109 -22.67 18.83 19.59
C PHE A 109 -23.17 17.40 19.65
N ARG A 110 -24.16 17.02 18.83
CA ARG A 110 -24.64 15.63 18.72
C ARG A 110 -23.51 14.70 18.34
N THR A 111 -22.74 15.03 17.30
CA THR A 111 -21.62 14.21 16.84
C THR A 111 -20.54 14.06 17.92
N THR A 112 -20.19 15.18 18.56
CA THR A 112 -19.21 15.23 19.66
C THR A 112 -19.67 14.41 20.88
N ALA A 113 -20.95 14.54 21.27
CA ALA A 113 -21.54 13.72 22.33
C ALA A 113 -21.61 12.25 21.93
N GLY A 114 -21.97 11.95 20.68
CA GLY A 114 -22.00 10.61 20.11
C GLY A 114 -20.64 9.92 20.23
N LEU A 115 -19.57 10.57 19.76
CA LEU A 115 -18.20 10.06 19.95
C LEU A 115 -17.83 9.88 21.42
N HIS A 116 -18.19 10.82 22.29
CA HIS A 116 -17.96 10.67 23.74
C HIS A 116 -18.67 9.42 24.29
N MET A 117 -19.90 9.16 23.86
CA MET A 117 -20.65 7.95 24.22
C MET A 117 -20.03 6.68 23.64
N LEU A 118 -19.53 6.72 22.39
CA LEU A 118 -18.83 5.60 21.76
C LEU A 118 -17.54 5.25 22.52
N TRP A 119 -16.72 6.24 22.90
CA TRP A 119 -15.56 6.05 23.77
C TRP A 119 -15.95 5.55 25.17
N ALA A 120 -17.10 5.97 25.68
CA ALA A 120 -17.69 5.47 26.93
C ALA A 120 -18.43 4.14 26.79
N ARG A 121 -18.33 3.46 25.63
CA ARG A 121 -18.92 2.13 25.36
C ARG A 121 -20.45 2.12 25.35
N ARG A 122 -21.08 3.28 25.28
CA ARG A 122 -22.53 3.46 25.19
C ARG A 122 -22.98 3.47 23.74
N TYR A 123 -22.66 2.41 23.01
CA TYR A 123 -22.82 2.30 21.55
C TYR A 123 -24.25 2.52 21.07
N ARG A 124 -25.25 1.94 21.75
CA ARG A 124 -26.67 2.10 21.42
C ARG A 124 -27.14 3.55 21.42
N THR A 125 -26.61 4.37 22.32
CA THR A 125 -26.90 5.82 22.36
C THR A 125 -25.92 6.64 21.54
N GLY A 126 -24.69 6.16 21.36
CA GLY A 126 -23.62 6.87 20.67
C GLY A 126 -23.80 6.90 19.15
N PHE A 127 -24.15 5.77 18.53
CA PHE A 127 -24.30 5.70 17.08
C PHE A 127 -25.41 6.62 16.52
N PRO A 128 -26.62 6.69 17.10
CA PRO A 128 -27.65 7.62 16.62
C PRO A 128 -27.20 9.09 16.68
N LEU A 129 -26.44 9.47 17.71
CA LEU A 129 -25.88 10.82 17.82
C LEU A 129 -24.75 11.07 16.82
N TYR A 130 -23.92 10.05 16.57
CA TYR A 130 -22.81 10.11 15.61
C TYR A 130 -23.26 10.16 14.14
N ALA A 131 -24.47 9.70 13.82
CA ALA A 131 -25.07 9.83 12.48
C ALA A 131 -25.23 11.31 12.05
N CYS A 132 -25.30 12.25 13.00
CA CYS A 132 -25.32 13.69 12.73
C CYS A 132 -23.99 14.25 12.18
N ARG A 133 -22.93 13.43 12.08
CA ARG A 133 -21.60 13.87 11.58
C ARG A 133 -21.65 14.49 10.19
N HIS A 134 -22.69 14.16 9.41
CA HIS A 134 -22.84 14.64 8.05
C HIS A 134 -22.88 16.18 7.92
N ASN A 135 -23.31 16.87 9.00
CA ASN A 135 -23.41 18.33 9.06
C ASN A 135 -22.51 18.96 10.13
N ALA A 136 -21.67 18.17 10.81
CA ALA A 136 -20.84 18.66 11.91
C ALA A 136 -19.74 19.64 11.42
N ILE A 137 -19.35 20.57 12.30
CA ILE A 137 -18.41 21.67 11.99
C ILE A 137 -16.97 21.18 12.05
N LEU A 138 -16.65 20.37 13.05
CA LEU A 138 -15.31 19.84 13.31
C LEU A 138 -15.01 18.55 12.53
N PHE A 139 -15.85 18.21 11.55
CA PHE A 139 -15.70 17.05 10.67
C PHE A 139 -15.54 17.51 9.22
N PRO A 140 -14.78 16.77 8.40
CA PRO A 140 -14.75 17.00 6.96
C PRO A 140 -16.17 16.96 6.39
N ARG A 141 -16.44 17.75 5.35
CA ARG A 141 -17.71 17.60 4.61
C ARG A 141 -17.80 16.19 4.05
N THR A 142 -18.75 15.41 4.56
CA THR A 142 -18.93 14.00 4.19
C THR A 142 -19.90 13.81 3.04
N VAL A 143 -20.82 14.76 2.82
CA VAL A 143 -21.87 14.69 1.80
C VAL A 143 -21.57 15.74 0.71
N PRO A 144 -21.44 15.33 -0.57
CA PRO A 144 -21.33 16.28 -1.67
C PRO A 144 -22.56 17.18 -1.75
N LYS A 145 -22.39 18.46 -2.12
CA LYS A 145 -23.49 19.42 -2.23
C LYS A 145 -24.62 18.98 -3.17
N ALA A 146 -24.29 18.17 -4.18
CA ALA A 146 -25.25 17.64 -5.13
C ALA A 146 -26.17 16.55 -4.54
N MET A 147 -25.84 15.99 -3.38
CA MET A 147 -26.53 14.84 -2.81
C MET A 147 -27.25 15.19 -1.51
N VAL A 148 -28.26 14.39 -1.19
CA VAL A 148 -29.06 14.51 0.03
C VAL A 148 -28.72 13.33 0.93
N HIS A 149 -28.24 13.61 2.14
CA HIS A 149 -28.06 12.58 3.13
C HIS A 149 -29.39 12.10 3.68
N VAL A 150 -29.56 10.79 3.77
CA VAL A 150 -30.68 10.16 4.47
C VAL A 150 -30.15 9.19 5.54
N PRO A 151 -30.65 9.30 6.78
CA PRO A 151 -30.26 8.36 7.83
C PRO A 151 -30.52 6.91 7.42
N LEU A 152 -29.59 6.03 7.75
CA LEU A 152 -29.72 4.60 7.49
C LEU A 152 -30.89 4.01 8.31
N PRO A 153 -31.92 3.42 7.69
CA PRO A 153 -33.05 2.84 8.39
C PRO A 153 -32.68 1.54 9.12
N ALA A 154 -33.53 1.11 10.06
CA ALA A 154 -33.35 -0.14 10.78
C ALA A 154 -33.56 -1.38 9.89
N ASP A 155 -34.49 -1.28 8.94
CA ASP A 155 -34.83 -2.30 7.94
C ASP A 155 -33.99 -2.10 6.67
N PRO A 156 -33.12 -3.07 6.29
CA PRO A 156 -32.33 -2.99 5.06
C PRO A 156 -33.16 -2.88 3.78
N GLY A 157 -34.42 -3.34 3.79
CA GLY A 157 -35.30 -3.26 2.62
C GLY A 157 -35.71 -1.84 2.25
N GLN A 158 -35.41 -0.86 3.12
CA GLN A 158 -35.69 0.56 2.93
C GLN A 158 -34.42 1.37 2.63
N ASP A 159 -33.29 0.70 2.43
CA ASP A 159 -32.04 1.39 2.09
C ASP A 159 -32.12 2.01 0.71
N GLU A 160 -31.50 3.17 0.55
CA GLU A 160 -31.20 3.74 -0.74
C GLU A 160 -30.07 2.96 -1.43
N ASP A 161 -30.11 2.93 -2.76
CA ASP A 161 -29.08 2.28 -3.57
C ASP A 161 -27.74 3.02 -3.58
N THR A 162 -27.65 4.23 -3.01
CA THR A 162 -26.42 5.05 -3.07
C THR A 162 -25.75 5.14 -1.69
N ILE A 163 -24.46 4.78 -1.64
CA ILE A 163 -23.64 4.77 -0.42
C ILE A 163 -22.41 5.66 -0.63
N ILE A 164 -22.21 6.64 0.26
CA ILE A 164 -21.05 7.54 0.24
C ILE A 164 -19.93 6.99 1.12
N LEU A 165 -18.72 6.91 0.56
CA LEU A 165 -17.48 6.55 1.25
C LEU A 165 -16.81 7.82 1.78
N GLU A 166 -17.20 8.23 2.99
CA GLU A 166 -16.96 9.59 3.48
C GLU A 166 -15.68 9.79 4.30
N GLN A 167 -14.99 8.71 4.67
CA GLN A 167 -13.85 8.74 5.60
C GLN A 167 -12.51 8.36 4.94
N GLY A 168 -11.45 8.34 5.76
CA GLY A 168 -10.14 7.84 5.36
C GLY A 168 -10.15 6.35 5.00
N LEU A 169 -9.09 5.89 4.33
CA LEU A 169 -9.01 4.53 3.77
C LEU A 169 -9.28 3.42 4.81
N GLY A 170 -8.74 3.54 6.04
CA GLY A 170 -8.94 2.57 7.10
C GLY A 170 -10.42 2.43 7.48
N ASP A 171 -11.07 3.56 7.77
CA ASP A 171 -12.49 3.64 8.09
C ASP A 171 -13.35 3.13 6.93
N VAL A 172 -13.02 3.49 5.68
CA VAL A 172 -13.74 3.01 4.49
C VAL A 172 -13.68 1.48 4.41
N LEU A 173 -12.50 0.87 4.60
CA LEU A 173 -12.39 -0.59 4.63
C LEU A 173 -13.19 -1.22 5.77
N PHE A 174 -13.15 -0.60 6.96
CA PHE A 174 -13.94 -1.03 8.10
C PHE A 174 -15.45 -0.97 7.81
N HIS A 175 -15.95 0.15 7.27
CA HIS A 175 -17.34 0.35 6.89
C HIS A 175 -17.79 -0.61 5.79
N LEU A 176 -16.98 -0.82 4.75
CA LEU A 176 -17.28 -1.76 3.68
C LEU A 176 -17.44 -3.20 4.21
N ALA A 177 -16.72 -3.57 5.27
CA ALA A 177 -16.91 -4.88 5.90
C ALA A 177 -18.32 -5.03 6.50
N HIS A 178 -18.87 -3.97 7.08
CA HIS A 178 -20.27 -3.94 7.55
C HIS A 178 -21.27 -4.00 6.39
N VAL A 179 -21.06 -3.17 5.35
CA VAL A 179 -21.92 -3.18 4.15
C VAL A 179 -21.95 -4.58 3.51
N ARG A 180 -20.79 -5.25 3.41
CA ARG A 180 -20.69 -6.62 2.90
C ARG A 180 -21.37 -7.64 3.80
N HIS A 181 -21.23 -7.51 5.11
CA HIS A 181 -21.84 -8.44 6.06
C HIS A 181 -23.37 -8.46 5.97
N GLU A 182 -23.99 -7.33 5.64
CA GLU A 182 -25.44 -7.25 5.48
C GLU A 182 -25.96 -7.96 4.23
N GLY A 183 -25.16 -8.10 3.18
CA GLY A 183 -25.50 -8.88 1.98
C GLY A 183 -26.55 -8.27 1.04
N ALA A 184 -27.06 -7.06 1.31
CA ALA A 184 -28.09 -6.40 0.50
C ALA A 184 -27.54 -5.43 -0.58
N HIS A 185 -26.25 -5.10 -0.54
CA HIS A 185 -25.68 -3.94 -1.27
C HIS A 185 -24.74 -4.30 -2.42
N GLU A 186 -24.85 -5.50 -2.96
CA GLU A 186 -23.97 -6.00 -4.03
C GLU A 186 -24.11 -5.23 -5.36
N THR A 187 -25.26 -4.59 -5.61
CA THR A 187 -25.55 -3.79 -6.81
C THR A 187 -25.59 -2.29 -6.53
N ALA A 188 -25.24 -1.87 -5.32
CA ALA A 188 -25.30 -0.46 -4.90
C ALA A 188 -24.38 0.45 -5.75
N ARG A 189 -24.66 1.74 -5.72
CA ARG A 189 -23.79 2.80 -6.22
C ARG A 189 -22.95 3.35 -5.08
N PHE A 190 -21.64 3.17 -5.17
CA PHE A 190 -20.70 3.77 -4.23
C PHE A 190 -20.17 5.10 -4.76
N VAL A 191 -20.09 6.11 -3.91
CA VAL A 191 -19.60 7.46 -4.24
C VAL A 191 -18.43 7.81 -3.32
N GLY A 192 -17.32 8.31 -3.85
CA GLY A 192 -16.13 8.54 -3.03
C GLY A 192 -14.93 9.15 -3.74
N LEU A 193 -13.77 9.15 -3.09
CA LEU A 193 -12.50 9.54 -3.72
C LEU A 193 -12.10 8.54 -4.82
N ARG A 194 -11.63 8.98 -5.99
CA ARG A 194 -11.25 8.09 -7.11
C ARG A 194 -10.47 6.83 -6.72
N LYS A 195 -9.55 6.95 -5.77
CA LYS A 195 -8.73 5.83 -5.26
C LYS A 195 -9.52 4.67 -4.63
N TYR A 196 -10.79 4.85 -4.23
CA TYR A 196 -11.60 3.78 -3.66
C TYR A 196 -12.32 2.93 -4.73
N GLY A 197 -12.44 3.40 -5.96
CA GLY A 197 -13.09 2.66 -7.05
C GLY A 197 -12.52 1.26 -7.29
N PRO A 198 -11.18 1.06 -7.29
CA PRO A 198 -10.59 -0.27 -7.34
C PRO A 198 -11.04 -1.21 -6.21
N LEU A 199 -11.28 -0.71 -4.99
CA LEU A 199 -11.76 -1.53 -3.87
C LEU A 199 -13.19 -2.02 -4.12
N ILE A 200 -14.06 -1.12 -4.58
CA ILE A 200 -15.44 -1.47 -4.92
C ILE A 200 -15.48 -2.51 -6.03
N ARG A 201 -14.73 -2.31 -7.12
CA ARG A 201 -14.64 -3.30 -8.20
C ARG A 201 -14.15 -4.68 -7.71
N ARG A 202 -13.26 -4.71 -6.71
CA ARG A 202 -12.72 -5.96 -6.16
C ARG A 202 -13.70 -6.66 -5.23
N TYR A 203 -14.36 -5.91 -4.34
CA TYR A 203 -15.13 -6.49 -3.23
C TYR A 203 -16.63 -6.48 -3.42
N PHE A 204 -17.14 -5.68 -4.35
CA PHE A 204 -18.53 -5.57 -4.77
C PHE A 204 -18.57 -5.51 -6.31
N PRO A 205 -18.25 -6.62 -7.01
CA PRO A 205 -18.00 -6.61 -8.45
C PRO A 205 -19.24 -6.26 -9.30
N ARG A 206 -20.45 -6.35 -8.73
CA ARG A 206 -21.71 -5.95 -9.37
C ARG A 206 -22.13 -4.51 -9.06
N ALA A 207 -21.42 -3.82 -8.18
CA ALA A 207 -21.69 -2.46 -7.80
C ALA A 207 -21.13 -1.46 -8.82
N THR A 208 -21.67 -0.24 -8.80
CA THR A 208 -21.14 0.88 -9.59
C THR A 208 -20.33 1.81 -8.69
N TYR A 209 -19.37 2.54 -9.28
CA TYR A 209 -18.55 3.50 -8.57
C TYR A 209 -18.52 4.85 -9.26
N LEU A 210 -18.78 5.92 -8.51
CA LEU A 210 -18.77 7.30 -8.98
C LEU A 210 -17.79 8.15 -8.16
N PRO A 211 -16.66 8.60 -8.74
CA PRO A 211 -15.76 9.55 -8.08
C PRO A 211 -16.44 10.90 -7.80
N TYR A 212 -16.09 11.56 -6.70
CA TYR A 212 -16.64 12.87 -6.35
C TYR A 212 -16.47 13.92 -7.46
N GLU A 213 -15.34 13.89 -8.17
CA GLU A 213 -15.05 14.82 -9.27
C GLU A 213 -15.84 14.55 -10.56
N GLU A 214 -16.53 13.42 -10.66
CA GLU A 214 -17.39 13.05 -11.80
C GLU A 214 -18.88 13.30 -11.51
N LEU A 215 -19.21 13.92 -10.36
CA LEU A 215 -20.57 14.34 -10.04
C LEU A 215 -21.01 15.49 -10.96
N THR A 216 -22.09 15.24 -11.71
CA THR A 216 -22.73 16.21 -12.63
C THR A 216 -24.13 16.61 -12.16
N GLU A 217 -24.80 17.49 -12.90
CA GLU A 217 -26.18 17.94 -12.62
C GLU A 217 -27.19 16.78 -12.57
N THR A 218 -26.97 15.70 -13.33
CA THR A 218 -27.85 14.52 -13.32
C THR A 218 -27.83 13.75 -12.00
N HIS A 219 -26.88 14.07 -11.11
CA HIS A 219 -26.76 13.47 -9.79
C HIS A 219 -27.35 14.36 -8.69
N GLN A 220 -27.92 15.52 -9.04
CA GLN A 220 -28.54 16.42 -8.08
C GLN A 220 -29.74 15.77 -7.39
N GLY A 221 -29.82 15.93 -6.07
CA GLY A 221 -30.92 15.41 -5.27
C GLY A 221 -30.84 13.91 -4.99
N LEU A 222 -29.83 13.19 -5.49
CA LEU A 222 -29.65 11.77 -5.17
C LEU A 222 -29.55 11.58 -3.65
N ARG A 223 -30.40 10.69 -3.14
CA ARG A 223 -30.46 10.30 -1.73
C ARG A 223 -29.39 9.27 -1.48
N ALA A 224 -28.65 9.42 -0.39
CA ALA A 224 -27.55 8.53 -0.07
C ALA A 224 -27.36 8.31 1.43
N HIS A 225 -26.92 7.10 1.77
CA HIS A 225 -26.44 6.76 3.10
C HIS A 225 -24.94 7.04 3.24
N LEU A 226 -24.50 7.29 4.47
CA LEU A 226 -23.08 7.30 4.79
C LEU A 226 -22.60 5.90 5.18
N ALA A 227 -21.47 5.45 4.62
CA ALA A 227 -20.94 4.11 4.88
C ALA A 227 -20.69 3.86 6.39
N GLY A 228 -20.34 4.89 7.16
CA GLY A 228 -20.15 4.74 8.61
C GLY A 228 -21.41 4.39 9.41
N ASP A 229 -22.61 4.63 8.88
CA ASP A 229 -23.86 4.36 9.61
C ASP A 229 -24.13 2.85 9.71
N PHE A 230 -23.58 2.07 8.77
CA PHE A 230 -23.65 0.61 8.75
C PHE A 230 -22.97 -0.04 9.96
N VAL A 231 -22.00 0.65 10.58
CA VAL A 231 -21.37 0.18 11.83
C VAL A 231 -22.40 0.17 12.96
N GLY A 232 -23.18 1.26 13.09
CA GLY A 232 -24.18 1.40 14.15
C GLY A 232 -25.31 0.39 14.00
N ARG A 233 -25.79 0.20 12.77
CA ARG A 233 -26.80 -0.83 12.46
C ARG A 233 -26.28 -2.23 12.68
N GLY A 234 -25.06 -2.52 12.23
CA GLY A 234 -24.38 -3.80 12.46
C GLY A 234 -24.23 -4.11 13.96
N PHE A 235 -23.85 -3.11 14.77
CA PHE A 235 -23.78 -3.25 16.23
C PHE A 235 -25.16 -3.51 16.85
N ALA A 236 -26.20 -2.81 16.42
CA ALA A 236 -27.55 -2.99 16.94
C ALA A 236 -28.04 -4.45 16.77
N ARG A 237 -27.65 -5.10 15.66
CA ARG A 237 -28.00 -6.49 15.35
C ARG A 237 -27.11 -7.52 16.04
N THR A 238 -25.80 -7.31 16.04
CA THR A 238 -24.83 -8.34 16.45
C THR A 238 -24.27 -8.15 17.86
N GLY A 239 -24.45 -6.96 18.43
CA GLY A 239 -23.78 -6.55 19.67
C GLY A 239 -22.27 -6.35 19.54
N ARG A 240 -21.70 -6.46 18.32
CA ARG A 240 -20.27 -6.31 18.04
C ARG A 240 -20.01 -5.10 17.17
N VAL A 241 -18.93 -4.37 17.49
CA VAL A 241 -18.53 -3.18 16.73
C VAL A 241 -17.94 -3.57 15.38
N ALA A 242 -17.22 -4.68 15.30
CA ALA A 242 -16.62 -5.16 14.06
C ALA A 242 -17.53 -6.17 13.35
N ALA A 243 -17.58 -6.06 12.03
CA ALA A 243 -18.22 -7.04 11.17
C ALA A 243 -17.41 -8.35 11.12
N PRO A 244 -18.05 -9.53 11.15
CA PRO A 244 -17.37 -10.83 11.02
C PRO A 244 -17.03 -11.13 9.55
N VAL A 245 -16.29 -10.26 8.89
CA VAL A 245 -15.94 -10.35 7.46
C VAL A 245 -14.43 -10.26 7.26
N THR A 246 -13.91 -11.17 6.47
CA THR A 246 -12.58 -11.05 5.83
C THR A 246 -12.79 -10.86 4.33
N PHE A 247 -12.10 -9.88 3.75
CA PHE A 247 -12.17 -9.59 2.32
C PHE A 247 -11.26 -10.49 1.48
N ASP A 248 -10.15 -10.92 2.07
CA ASP A 248 -9.12 -11.68 1.40
C ASP A 248 -8.46 -12.65 2.38
N SER A 249 -7.61 -13.53 1.85
CA SER A 249 -6.79 -14.44 2.63
C SER A 249 -5.31 -14.21 2.38
N PRO A 250 -4.44 -14.52 3.36
CA PRO A 250 -3.00 -14.43 3.22
C PRO A 250 -2.48 -15.42 2.18
N ARG A 251 -1.29 -15.18 1.66
CA ARG A 251 -0.65 -16.01 0.63
C ARG A 251 0.78 -16.34 1.02
N ARG A 252 1.32 -17.43 0.47
CA ARG A 252 2.73 -17.81 0.56
C ARG A 252 3.22 -18.19 -0.82
N ARG A 253 4.35 -17.63 -1.26
CA ARG A 253 5.00 -18.05 -2.51
C ARG A 253 6.10 -19.06 -2.21
N THR A 254 6.22 -20.08 -3.05
CA THR A 254 7.29 -21.08 -2.94
C THR A 254 8.63 -20.44 -3.28
N GLY A 255 9.66 -20.74 -2.48
CA GLY A 255 11.04 -20.29 -2.73
C GLY A 255 11.35 -18.83 -2.37
N GLU A 256 10.38 -18.07 -1.84
CA GLU A 256 10.62 -16.73 -1.29
C GLU A 256 10.76 -16.82 0.24
N PRO A 257 11.62 -16.03 0.90
CA PRO A 257 11.66 -15.93 2.37
C PRO A 257 10.46 -15.13 2.92
N PRO A 258 10.15 -15.25 4.22
CA PRO A 258 9.16 -14.39 4.88
C PRO A 258 9.63 -12.92 4.89
N VAL A 259 8.67 -12.01 4.71
CA VAL A 259 8.87 -10.55 4.73
C VAL A 259 7.80 -9.93 5.61
N TRP A 260 8.15 -8.92 6.40
CA TRP A 260 7.21 -8.18 7.24
C TRP A 260 7.00 -6.76 6.73
N GLY A 261 5.76 -6.29 6.73
CA GLY A 261 5.44 -4.91 6.38
C GLY A 261 5.69 -3.99 7.55
N ILE A 262 6.20 -2.78 7.32
CA ILE A 262 6.43 -1.79 8.38
C ILE A 262 5.78 -0.44 8.06
N CYS A 263 5.20 0.20 9.07
CA CYS A 263 4.67 1.55 9.00
C CYS A 263 4.85 2.27 10.35
N TRP A 264 5.66 3.33 10.36
CA TRP A 264 6.11 4.01 11.57
C TRP A 264 5.34 5.32 11.83
N ARG A 265 4.55 5.79 10.87
CA ARG A 265 3.78 7.04 10.97
C ARG A 265 2.35 6.88 10.47
N GLY A 266 1.39 7.26 11.30
CA GLY A 266 -0.03 7.27 11.00
C GLY A 266 -0.67 8.64 11.24
N GLY A 267 -2.00 8.70 11.06
CA GLY A 267 -2.77 9.93 11.23
C GLY A 267 -2.72 10.90 10.05
N SER A 268 -3.46 11.99 10.16
CA SER A 268 -3.46 13.13 9.24
C SER A 268 -3.11 14.40 10.03
N GLY A 269 -2.88 15.54 9.37
CA GLY A 269 -2.58 16.81 10.07
C GLY A 269 -3.65 17.21 11.10
N GLN A 270 -4.90 16.77 10.91
CA GLN A 270 -6.02 17.00 11.83
C GLN A 270 -6.13 15.96 12.97
N ASN A 271 -5.33 14.89 12.94
CA ASN A 271 -5.46 13.72 13.80
C ASN A 271 -4.11 13.29 14.40
N ARG A 272 -3.80 13.78 15.61
CA ARG A 272 -2.86 13.19 16.58
C ARG A 272 -1.59 12.57 15.97
N ARG A 273 -0.99 13.26 15.00
CA ARG A 273 0.14 12.75 14.21
C ARG A 273 1.34 12.42 15.10
N GLU A 274 1.54 13.22 16.14
CA GLU A 274 2.60 13.03 17.13
C GLU A 274 2.47 11.72 17.92
N GLU A 275 1.26 11.39 18.41
CA GLU A 275 1.04 10.13 19.16
C GLU A 275 1.27 8.90 18.29
N ARG A 276 0.86 8.97 17.01
CA ARG A 276 0.92 7.88 16.03
C ARG A 276 2.19 7.89 15.18
N HIS A 277 3.31 8.32 15.75
CA HIS A 277 4.59 8.41 15.06
C HIS A 277 5.73 7.85 15.91
N ILE A 278 6.56 7.01 15.30
CA ILE A 278 7.89 6.63 15.80
C ILE A 278 8.88 7.11 14.74
N ALA A 279 9.93 7.83 15.14
CA ALA A 279 10.96 8.26 14.19
C ALA A 279 11.59 7.03 13.49
N LEU A 280 11.72 7.08 12.17
CA LEU A 280 12.13 5.91 11.37
C LEU A 280 13.41 5.24 11.89
N ARG A 281 14.45 6.02 12.24
CA ARG A 281 15.72 5.46 12.76
C ARG A 281 15.51 4.66 14.05
N VAL A 282 14.78 5.23 15.01
CA VAL A 282 14.41 4.55 16.26
C VAL A 282 13.59 3.30 15.96
N PHE A 283 12.65 3.38 15.02
CA PHE A 283 11.85 2.23 14.62
C PHE A 283 12.71 1.09 14.03
N LEU A 284 13.70 1.41 13.19
CA LEU A 284 14.63 0.44 12.60
C LEU A 284 15.56 -0.22 13.63
N ASP A 285 15.89 0.48 14.71
CA ASP A 285 16.70 -0.04 15.83
C ASP A 285 15.95 -1.10 16.65
N LEU A 286 14.61 -1.08 16.64
CA LEU A 286 13.78 -2.09 17.29
C LEU A 286 13.66 -3.39 16.49
N LEU A 287 13.99 -3.36 15.19
CA LEU A 287 13.79 -4.50 14.29
C LEU A 287 14.96 -5.48 14.35
N PRO A 288 14.70 -6.81 14.32
CA PRO A 288 15.77 -7.81 14.31
C PRO A 288 16.61 -7.76 13.02
N ARG A 289 17.83 -8.30 13.09
CA ARG A 289 18.82 -8.22 11.99
C ARG A 289 18.64 -9.31 10.92
N ASP A 290 18.00 -10.41 11.26
CA ASP A 290 17.81 -11.62 10.44
C ASP A 290 16.42 -11.67 9.74
N ALA A 291 15.72 -10.54 9.70
CA ALA A 291 14.43 -10.37 9.04
C ALA A 291 14.52 -9.47 7.81
N ARG A 292 13.43 -9.44 7.03
CA ARG A 292 13.26 -8.57 5.85
C ARG A 292 12.02 -7.72 6.00
N PHE A 293 12.12 -6.44 5.69
CA PHE A 293 11.07 -5.46 5.91
C PHE A 293 10.66 -4.77 4.62
N LEU A 294 9.35 -4.65 4.38
CA LEU A 294 8.77 -3.89 3.29
C LEU A 294 8.17 -2.59 3.84
N ALA A 295 8.65 -1.44 3.37
CA ALA A 295 8.10 -0.16 3.78
C ALA A 295 6.70 0.06 3.19
N LEU A 296 5.70 0.22 4.07
CA LEU A 296 4.29 0.48 3.73
C LEU A 296 3.87 1.92 4.09
N GLN A 297 4.82 2.82 4.29
CA GLN A 297 4.57 4.22 4.64
C GLN A 297 4.06 5.00 3.41
N PHE A 298 2.89 5.62 3.54
CA PHE A 298 2.20 6.26 2.41
C PHE A 298 2.72 7.66 2.05
N ASP A 299 3.32 8.36 3.01
CA ASP A 299 3.84 9.71 2.89
C ASP A 299 5.36 9.76 3.16
N MET A 300 6.06 8.73 2.64
CA MET A 300 7.50 8.55 2.76
C MET A 300 8.26 9.71 2.12
N THR A 301 9.20 10.32 2.86
CA THR A 301 10.05 11.39 2.35
C THR A 301 11.25 10.83 1.55
N PRO A 302 11.93 11.67 0.73
CA PRO A 302 13.18 11.27 0.08
C PRO A 302 14.25 10.83 1.07
N GLU A 303 14.41 11.53 2.20
CA GLU A 303 15.37 11.16 3.26
C GLU A 303 15.02 9.81 3.91
N GLU A 304 13.74 9.55 4.20
CA GLU A 304 13.29 8.25 4.72
C GLU A 304 13.59 7.13 3.70
N ARG A 305 13.40 7.39 2.41
CA ARG A 305 13.74 6.46 1.33
C ARG A 305 15.24 6.17 1.26
N GLU A 306 16.09 7.18 1.43
CA GLU A 306 17.55 6.99 1.47
C GLU A 306 17.97 6.12 2.66
N ILE A 307 17.41 6.39 3.85
CA ILE A 307 17.64 5.58 5.05
C ILE A 307 17.24 4.12 4.81
N LEU A 308 16.06 3.88 4.24
CA LEU A 308 15.57 2.52 3.95
C LEU A 308 16.39 1.81 2.88
N THR A 309 16.84 2.53 1.85
CA THR A 309 17.67 1.96 0.78
C THR A 309 19.06 1.59 1.29
N ALA A 310 19.58 2.32 2.28
CA ALA A 310 20.86 2.04 2.91
C ALA A 310 20.81 0.84 3.89
N ASP A 311 19.62 0.47 4.39
CA ASP A 311 19.45 -0.67 5.29
C ASP A 311 19.16 -1.96 4.49
N ALA A 312 20.11 -2.89 4.45
CA ALA A 312 20.00 -4.15 3.70
C ALA A 312 18.83 -5.06 4.14
N ARG A 313 18.19 -4.79 5.27
CA ARG A 313 16.98 -5.49 5.73
C ARG A 313 15.72 -4.97 5.04
N CYS A 314 15.75 -3.74 4.56
CA CYS A 314 14.58 -3.00 4.10
C CYS A 314 14.42 -3.03 2.57
N MET A 315 13.16 -2.96 2.14
CA MET A 315 12.75 -2.86 0.76
C MET A 315 11.75 -1.70 0.62
N VAL A 316 11.95 -0.89 -0.41
CA VAL A 316 10.99 0.15 -0.79
C VAL A 316 10.20 -0.31 -2.03
N PRO A 317 8.86 -0.28 -2.01
CA PRO A 317 8.05 -0.65 -3.17
C PRO A 317 8.43 0.13 -4.45
N LEU A 318 8.41 -0.55 -5.60
CA LEU A 318 8.69 0.04 -6.93
C LEU A 318 7.46 0.75 -7.54
N ALA A 319 6.51 1.09 -6.69
CA ALA A 319 5.27 1.79 -7.00
C ALA A 319 4.84 2.62 -5.80
N ASP A 320 4.10 3.70 -6.06
CA ASP A 320 3.50 4.50 -5.00
C ASP A 320 2.39 3.72 -4.28
N VAL A 321 2.59 3.47 -2.98
CA VAL A 321 1.66 2.75 -2.11
C VAL A 321 0.36 3.52 -1.86
N ALA A 322 0.33 4.83 -2.09
CA ALA A 322 -0.84 5.67 -1.89
C ALA A 322 -1.77 5.71 -3.13
N ALA A 323 -1.25 5.35 -4.30
CA ALA A 323 -1.95 5.50 -5.57
C ALA A 323 -3.13 4.54 -5.73
N ASN A 324 -3.00 3.28 -5.29
CA ASN A 324 -4.05 2.27 -5.44
C ASN A 324 -4.08 1.32 -4.23
N PRO A 325 -5.11 1.40 -3.35
CA PRO A 325 -5.19 0.57 -2.16
C PRO A 325 -5.29 -0.92 -2.45
N VAL A 326 -5.83 -1.34 -3.61
CA VAL A 326 -5.84 -2.76 -4.01
C VAL A 326 -4.42 -3.27 -4.27
N GLU A 327 -3.56 -2.44 -4.83
CA GLU A 327 -2.15 -2.79 -5.05
C GLU A 327 -1.41 -2.94 -3.72
N THR A 328 -1.69 -2.06 -2.74
CA THR A 328 -1.17 -2.16 -1.37
C THR A 328 -1.66 -3.42 -0.65
N ILE A 329 -2.94 -3.76 -0.76
CA ILE A 329 -3.48 -5.03 -0.26
C ILE A 329 -2.76 -6.23 -0.91
N ASN A 330 -2.51 -6.19 -2.22
CA ASN A 330 -1.78 -7.26 -2.91
C ASN A 330 -0.31 -7.37 -2.46
N MET A 331 0.30 -6.30 -1.96
CA MET A 331 1.61 -6.31 -1.31
C MET A 331 1.56 -6.86 0.12
N ILE A 332 0.47 -6.62 0.85
CA ILE A 332 0.28 -7.07 2.24
C ILE A 332 -0.01 -8.57 2.34
N ARG A 333 -0.86 -9.11 1.46
CA ARG A 333 -1.28 -10.52 1.50
C ARG A 333 -0.15 -11.56 1.54
N PRO A 334 0.97 -11.43 0.80
CA PRO A 334 2.06 -12.41 0.85
C PRO A 334 2.95 -12.30 2.10
N LEU A 335 2.82 -11.24 2.91
CA LEU A 335 3.69 -10.99 4.06
C LEU A 335 3.47 -12.03 5.17
N ALA A 336 4.53 -12.21 5.98
CA ALA A 336 4.49 -12.98 7.22
C ALA A 336 3.72 -12.24 8.31
N GLY A 337 3.81 -10.91 8.32
CA GLY A 337 2.98 -10.04 9.14
C GLY A 337 3.19 -8.57 8.80
N VAL A 338 2.46 -7.69 9.47
CA VAL A 338 2.59 -6.23 9.40
C VAL A 338 2.82 -5.68 10.79
N ILE A 339 3.85 -4.85 10.96
CA ILE A 339 4.14 -4.09 12.19
C ILE A 339 3.83 -2.63 11.90
N SER A 340 2.84 -2.07 12.61
CA SER A 340 2.37 -0.73 12.27
C SER A 340 1.86 0.01 13.49
N VAL A 341 2.10 1.32 13.53
CA VAL A 341 1.27 2.26 14.31
C VAL A 341 -0.16 2.31 13.75
N ASP A 342 -1.12 2.84 14.53
CA ASP A 342 -2.54 2.96 14.13
C ASP A 342 -2.69 3.70 12.78
N SER A 343 -2.99 2.93 11.72
CA SER A 343 -3.04 3.38 10.33
C SER A 343 -3.96 2.50 9.48
N ALA A 344 -4.20 2.89 8.22
CA ALA A 344 -4.97 2.09 7.26
C ALA A 344 -4.35 0.69 7.02
N ASN A 345 -3.05 0.50 7.29
CA ASN A 345 -2.38 -0.79 7.17
C ASN A 345 -2.93 -1.84 8.15
N TRP A 346 -3.46 -1.42 9.31
CA TRP A 346 -4.13 -2.33 10.26
C TRP A 346 -5.37 -2.95 9.63
N HIS A 347 -6.22 -2.13 9.04
CA HIS A 347 -7.45 -2.57 8.40
C HIS A 347 -7.16 -3.47 7.20
N MET A 348 -6.16 -3.12 6.37
CA MET A 348 -5.76 -3.94 5.23
C MET A 348 -5.20 -5.30 5.65
N ALA A 349 -4.33 -5.36 6.68
CA ALA A 349 -3.81 -6.63 7.20
C ALA A 349 -4.91 -7.47 7.87
N GLY A 350 -5.69 -6.83 8.74
CA GLY A 350 -6.77 -7.45 9.51
C GLY A 350 -7.85 -8.07 8.63
N LEU A 351 -8.33 -7.35 7.62
CA LEU A 351 -9.35 -7.85 6.68
C LEU A 351 -8.80 -8.87 5.68
N CYS A 352 -7.48 -9.04 5.60
CA CYS A 352 -6.83 -10.09 4.84
C CYS A 352 -6.42 -11.30 5.71
N GLY A 353 -6.62 -11.25 7.03
CA GLY A 353 -6.14 -12.28 7.96
C GLY A 353 -4.61 -12.36 8.07
N VAL A 354 -3.88 -11.34 7.64
CA VAL A 354 -2.41 -11.30 7.76
C VAL A 354 -2.08 -10.89 9.21
N PRO A 355 -1.16 -11.59 9.90
CA PRO A 355 -0.77 -11.23 11.26
C PRO A 355 -0.40 -9.75 11.38
N LEU A 356 -0.92 -9.08 12.40
CA LEU A 356 -0.73 -7.65 12.62
C LEU A 356 -0.17 -7.39 14.03
N LEU A 357 1.05 -6.89 14.14
CA LEU A 357 1.53 -6.28 15.38
C LEU A 357 1.04 -4.83 15.42
N ALA A 358 -0.05 -4.62 16.16
CA ALA A 358 -0.73 -3.36 16.29
C ALA A 358 -0.09 -2.52 17.41
N ILE A 359 0.76 -1.56 17.03
CA ILE A 359 1.39 -0.62 17.98
C ILE A 359 0.38 0.46 18.35
N MET A 360 -0.29 0.24 19.48
CA MET A 360 -1.35 1.09 19.99
C MET A 360 -0.79 2.34 20.68
N ASN A 361 -1.33 3.50 20.30
CA ASN A 361 -1.03 4.76 20.98
C ASN A 361 -1.86 4.90 22.27
N ARG A 362 -1.41 5.75 23.19
CA ARG A 362 -2.09 6.06 24.47
C ARG A 362 -3.59 6.30 24.30
N THR A 363 -3.99 7.09 23.30
CA THR A 363 -5.39 7.41 23.05
C THR A 363 -5.96 6.64 21.84
N ALA A 364 -6.47 5.45 22.10
CA ALA A 364 -7.06 4.58 21.08
C ALA A 364 -8.31 5.18 20.41
N HIS A 365 -8.51 4.82 19.14
CA HIS A 365 -9.77 5.04 18.47
C HIS A 365 -10.87 4.14 19.06
N TRP A 366 -12.14 4.58 19.01
CA TRP A 366 -13.25 3.84 19.62
C TRP A 366 -13.52 2.47 18.97
N PHE A 367 -13.03 2.23 17.75
CA PHE A 367 -13.09 0.92 17.06
C PHE A 367 -12.43 -0.20 17.88
N TRP A 368 -11.34 0.13 18.57
CA TRP A 368 -10.51 -0.83 19.31
C TRP A 368 -11.08 -1.17 20.68
N GLY A 369 -12.20 -0.54 21.02
CA GLY A 369 -12.99 -0.89 22.19
C GLY A 369 -12.32 -0.52 23.53
N PRO A 370 -12.82 -1.12 24.63
CA PRO A 370 -12.54 -0.71 26.00
C PRO A 370 -11.08 -0.80 26.42
N ASP A 371 -10.40 -1.84 25.93
CA ASP A 371 -9.06 -2.22 26.35
C ASP A 371 -8.00 -1.77 25.34
N ALA A 372 -8.41 -0.95 24.36
CA ALA A 372 -7.56 -0.49 23.27
C ALA A 372 -6.87 -1.66 22.56
N ARG A 373 -7.65 -2.66 22.14
CA ARG A 373 -7.16 -3.91 21.53
C ARG A 373 -7.65 -4.03 20.10
N ALA A 374 -6.72 -4.09 19.15
CA ALA A 374 -7.03 -4.32 17.74
C ALA A 374 -7.67 -5.69 17.50
N GLU A 375 -7.43 -6.66 18.39
CA GLU A 375 -8.01 -8.01 18.37
C GLU A 375 -9.54 -8.00 18.42
N ASN A 376 -10.14 -6.97 19.03
CA ASN A 376 -11.59 -6.79 19.08
C ASN A 376 -12.20 -6.59 17.69
N ALA A 377 -11.41 -6.11 16.73
CA ALA A 377 -11.82 -5.92 15.34
C ALA A 377 -11.19 -6.95 14.39
N TYR A 378 -9.95 -7.35 14.67
CA TYR A 378 -9.16 -8.21 13.80
C TYR A 378 -8.55 -9.37 14.60
N PRO A 379 -9.13 -10.58 14.52
CA PRO A 379 -8.63 -11.73 15.27
C PRO A 379 -7.15 -12.09 15.03
N CYS A 380 -6.58 -11.68 13.88
CA CYS A 380 -5.16 -11.91 13.55
C CYS A 380 -4.21 -10.83 14.12
N ALA A 381 -4.71 -9.87 14.91
CA ALA A 381 -3.89 -8.85 15.51
C ALA A 381 -3.26 -9.32 16.84
N THR A 382 -2.14 -8.70 17.19
CA THR A 382 -1.50 -8.74 18.49
C THR A 382 -1.25 -7.29 18.88
N THR A 383 -1.93 -6.80 19.92
CA THR A 383 -1.76 -5.40 20.32
C THR A 383 -0.63 -5.25 21.32
N ILE A 384 0.27 -4.31 21.05
CA ILE A 384 1.28 -3.83 21.99
C ILE A 384 1.14 -2.34 22.18
N ARG A 385 1.19 -1.88 23.43
CA ARG A 385 1.19 -0.44 23.73
C ARG A 385 2.55 0.16 23.40
N LYS A 386 2.57 1.34 22.78
CA LYS A 386 3.80 2.03 22.38
C LYS A 386 4.78 2.22 23.53
N GLU A 387 4.29 2.41 24.76
CA GLU A 387 5.10 2.67 25.96
C GLU A 387 5.93 1.45 26.42
N VAL A 388 5.55 0.24 26.01
CA VAL A 388 6.25 -1.00 26.36
C VAL A 388 6.90 -1.67 25.16
N LEU A 389 6.89 -1.01 24.00
CA LEU A 389 7.48 -1.53 22.77
C LEU A 389 9.01 -1.55 22.91
N ASP A 390 9.61 -2.73 22.80
CA ASP A 390 11.05 -2.95 22.82
C ASP A 390 11.47 -3.98 21.74
N PRO A 391 12.78 -4.18 21.50
CA PRO A 391 13.25 -5.14 20.51
C PRO A 391 12.86 -6.60 20.82
N GLY A 392 12.74 -6.98 22.10
CA GLY A 392 12.42 -8.35 22.51
C GLY A 392 11.01 -8.75 22.09
N HIS A 393 10.03 -7.89 22.36
CA HIS A 393 8.64 -8.11 21.94
C HIS A 393 8.50 -8.25 20.43
N ILE A 394 9.22 -7.44 19.65
CA ILE A 394 9.18 -7.53 18.18
C ILE A 394 9.84 -8.82 17.70
N ALA A 395 10.96 -9.23 18.30
CA ALA A 395 11.64 -10.47 17.95
C ALA A 395 10.76 -11.70 18.22
N ASP A 396 10.14 -11.79 19.40
CA ASP A 396 9.25 -12.91 19.77
C ASP A 396 8.08 -13.04 18.79
N TRP A 397 7.45 -11.91 18.45
CA TRP A 397 6.35 -11.88 17.48
C TRP A 397 6.80 -12.21 16.05
N ILE A 398 8.00 -11.80 15.64
CA ILE A 398 8.57 -12.18 14.35
C ILE A 398 8.83 -13.69 14.30
N ASP A 399 9.33 -14.30 15.37
CA ASP A 399 9.57 -15.74 15.43
C ASP A 399 8.27 -16.55 15.36
N GLU A 400 7.23 -16.10 16.08
CA GLU A 400 5.89 -16.70 15.99
C GLU A 400 5.34 -16.61 14.56
N THR A 401 5.34 -15.41 13.97
CA THR A 401 4.77 -15.19 12.63
C THR A 401 5.62 -15.82 11.53
N ARG A 402 6.93 -15.98 11.72
CA ARG A 402 7.81 -16.77 10.84
C ARG A 402 7.38 -18.23 10.81
N LYS A 403 7.10 -18.84 11.97
CA LYS A 403 6.57 -20.22 12.07
C LYS A 403 5.21 -20.33 11.39
N ALA A 404 4.29 -19.39 11.67
CA ALA A 404 2.96 -19.37 11.07
C ALA A 404 3.01 -19.21 9.53
N TRP A 405 3.91 -18.36 9.01
CA TRP A 405 4.11 -18.19 7.58
C TRP A 405 4.69 -19.46 6.93
N SER A 406 5.65 -20.12 7.58
CA SER A 406 6.21 -21.40 7.14
C SER A 406 5.20 -22.55 7.19
N ALA A 407 4.21 -22.49 8.08
CA ALA A 407 3.09 -23.46 8.12
C ALA A 407 2.01 -23.17 7.07
N ARG A 408 1.90 -21.93 6.57
CA ARG A 408 0.92 -21.53 5.56
C ARG A 408 1.14 -22.32 4.26
N PRO A 409 0.13 -22.99 3.69
CA PRO A 409 0.29 -23.67 2.41
C PRO A 409 0.78 -22.73 1.30
N ALA A 410 1.66 -23.23 0.43
CA ALA A 410 2.05 -22.49 -0.75
C ALA A 410 0.81 -22.20 -1.61
N SER A 411 0.68 -20.96 -2.06
CA SER A 411 -0.44 -20.56 -2.90
C SER A 411 -0.38 -21.29 -4.23
N VAL A 412 -1.51 -21.91 -4.59
CA VAL A 412 -1.68 -22.54 -5.90
C VAL A 412 -1.53 -21.45 -6.97
N ARG A 413 -0.69 -21.72 -7.98
CA ARG A 413 -0.58 -20.83 -9.14
C ARG A 413 -1.92 -20.81 -9.88
N PRO A 414 -2.41 -19.63 -10.31
CA PRO A 414 -3.70 -19.54 -10.98
C PRO A 414 -3.71 -20.41 -12.24
N ALA A 415 -4.83 -21.10 -12.48
CA ALA A 415 -5.04 -21.89 -13.69
C ALA A 415 -4.95 -20.99 -14.94
N ILE A 416 -4.57 -21.61 -16.06
CA ILE A 416 -4.41 -20.93 -17.34
C ILE A 416 -5.78 -20.43 -17.82
N ALA A 417 -6.03 -19.12 -17.73
CA ALA A 417 -7.31 -18.54 -18.13
C ALA A 417 -7.37 -18.14 -19.62
N ASP A 418 -6.24 -17.77 -20.24
CA ASP A 418 -6.18 -17.34 -21.66
C ASP A 418 -4.75 -17.52 -22.20
N ILE A 419 -4.59 -18.31 -23.28
CA ILE A 419 -3.28 -18.54 -23.90
C ILE A 419 -2.63 -17.25 -24.40
N ARG A 420 -3.44 -16.29 -24.87
CA ARG A 420 -2.98 -15.01 -25.43
C ARG A 420 -2.36 -14.10 -24.36
N ARG A 421 -2.60 -14.38 -23.08
CA ARG A 421 -2.04 -13.63 -21.94
C ARG A 421 -0.83 -14.32 -21.30
N ARG A 422 -0.26 -15.34 -21.95
CA ARG A 422 0.93 -16.05 -21.49
C ARG A 422 2.15 -15.57 -22.26
N PRO A 423 2.94 -14.64 -21.71
CA PRO A 423 4.20 -14.30 -22.36
C PRO A 423 5.15 -15.48 -22.39
N VAL A 424 5.96 -15.55 -23.45
CA VAL A 424 7.17 -16.35 -23.47
C VAL A 424 8.33 -15.47 -23.00
N LEU A 425 8.88 -15.79 -21.83
CA LEU A 425 9.97 -15.06 -21.18
C LEU A 425 11.27 -15.86 -21.33
N VAL A 426 12.15 -15.39 -22.22
CA VAL A 426 13.43 -16.07 -22.51
C VAL A 426 14.56 -15.42 -21.71
N THR A 427 15.26 -16.23 -20.91
CA THR A 427 16.37 -15.75 -20.08
C THR A 427 17.47 -16.81 -19.99
N GLY A 428 18.53 -16.49 -19.26
CA GLY A 428 19.72 -17.32 -19.12
C GLY A 428 20.92 -16.44 -18.76
N LEU A 429 22.10 -17.04 -18.70
CA LEU A 429 23.33 -16.28 -18.53
C LEU A 429 23.52 -15.28 -19.68
N PRO A 430 24.02 -14.07 -19.43
CA PRO A 430 24.53 -13.24 -20.51
C PRO A 430 25.51 -14.04 -21.37
N ARG A 431 25.38 -13.93 -22.69
CA ARG A 431 26.21 -14.66 -23.69
C ARG A 431 25.95 -16.17 -23.80
N SER A 432 24.85 -16.68 -23.24
CA SER A 432 24.36 -18.06 -23.44
C SER A 432 23.60 -18.29 -24.76
N ALA A 433 23.69 -17.37 -25.73
CA ALA A 433 23.00 -17.43 -27.01
C ALA A 433 21.45 -17.37 -26.94
N THR A 434 20.88 -16.74 -25.91
CA THR A 434 19.43 -16.46 -25.80
C THR A 434 18.81 -15.80 -27.03
N SER A 435 19.57 -14.99 -27.78
CA SER A 435 19.08 -14.33 -29.01
C SER A 435 18.76 -15.34 -30.12
N MET A 436 19.49 -16.46 -30.20
CA MET A 436 19.28 -17.52 -31.19
C MET A 436 17.95 -18.25 -30.92
N THR A 437 17.73 -18.67 -29.67
CA THR A 437 16.45 -19.24 -29.23
C THR A 437 15.29 -18.28 -29.51
N MET A 438 15.48 -16.99 -29.21
CA MET A 438 14.43 -15.99 -29.44
C MET A 438 14.10 -15.80 -30.92
N ARG A 439 15.11 -15.85 -31.79
CA ARG A 439 14.92 -15.75 -33.24
C ARG A 439 14.10 -16.92 -33.79
N VAL A 440 14.34 -18.15 -33.32
CA VAL A 440 13.53 -19.31 -33.70
C VAL A 440 12.07 -19.08 -33.30
N LEU A 441 11.81 -18.64 -32.08
CA LEU A 441 10.43 -18.36 -31.62
C LEU A 441 9.76 -17.24 -32.43
N HIS A 442 10.50 -16.18 -32.74
CA HIS A 442 9.99 -15.08 -33.56
C HIS A 442 9.63 -15.53 -34.98
N ALA A 443 10.46 -16.38 -35.60
CA ALA A 443 10.20 -16.94 -36.93
C ALA A 443 8.91 -17.77 -36.98
N HIS A 444 8.47 -18.33 -35.84
CA HIS A 444 7.19 -19.05 -35.72
C HIS A 444 6.01 -18.15 -35.32
N GLY A 445 6.16 -16.83 -35.39
CA GLY A 445 5.06 -15.87 -35.18
C GLY A 445 4.95 -15.31 -33.76
N LEU A 446 5.95 -15.50 -32.89
CA LEU A 446 5.95 -14.84 -31.57
C LEU A 446 6.14 -13.32 -31.73
N TRP A 447 5.18 -12.53 -31.23
CA TRP A 447 5.23 -11.07 -31.33
C TRP A 447 6.22 -10.46 -30.34
N LEU A 448 7.14 -9.60 -30.81
CA LEU A 448 8.23 -9.02 -30.01
C LEU A 448 8.23 -7.48 -29.93
N GLY A 449 7.44 -6.82 -30.77
CA GLY A 449 7.53 -5.38 -30.98
C GLY A 449 8.84 -4.95 -31.64
N GLU A 450 9.26 -3.72 -31.40
CA GLU A 450 10.50 -3.19 -31.94
C GLU A 450 11.71 -3.76 -31.18
N THR A 451 12.59 -4.48 -31.88
CA THR A 451 13.73 -5.14 -31.25
C THR A 451 15.06 -4.45 -31.49
N VAL A 452 16.01 -4.69 -30.60
CA VAL A 452 17.37 -4.16 -30.70
C VAL A 452 18.09 -4.80 -31.91
N PRO A 453 18.56 -3.99 -32.88
CA PRO A 453 19.13 -4.45 -34.13
C PRO A 453 20.51 -5.09 -33.91
N GLY A 454 20.97 -5.80 -34.94
CA GLY A 454 22.27 -6.45 -34.92
C GLY A 454 23.44 -5.48 -34.94
N ASN A 455 24.60 -5.97 -34.54
CA ASN A 455 25.89 -5.29 -34.65
C ASN A 455 26.99 -6.31 -34.98
N ARG A 456 28.26 -5.88 -35.03
CA ARG A 456 29.39 -6.79 -35.34
C ARG A 456 29.49 -8.01 -34.42
N GLU A 457 29.06 -7.90 -33.16
CA GLU A 457 29.14 -8.97 -32.16
C GLU A 457 27.92 -9.91 -32.19
N ASN A 458 26.83 -9.47 -32.79
CA ASN A 458 25.61 -10.25 -33.01
C ASN A 458 24.88 -9.74 -34.26
N PRO A 459 25.35 -10.11 -35.47
CA PRO A 459 24.86 -9.51 -36.74
C PRO A 459 23.37 -9.74 -36.98
N GLN A 460 22.84 -10.86 -36.49
CA GLN A 460 21.46 -11.27 -36.71
C GLN A 460 20.45 -10.55 -35.80
N GLY A 461 20.90 -9.67 -34.90
CA GLY A 461 20.01 -8.94 -33.98
C GLY A 461 19.91 -9.54 -32.60
N TYR A 462 19.58 -8.69 -31.62
CA TYR A 462 19.45 -9.12 -30.23
C TYR A 462 18.06 -9.63 -29.91
N PHE A 463 17.01 -9.28 -30.65
CA PHE A 463 15.62 -9.72 -30.36
C PHE A 463 15.15 -9.35 -28.92
N GLU A 464 15.72 -8.29 -28.35
CA GLU A 464 15.27 -7.67 -27.10
C GLU A 464 14.29 -6.56 -27.46
N SER A 465 13.07 -6.57 -26.92
CA SER A 465 12.12 -5.45 -27.08
C SER A 465 12.72 -4.18 -26.47
N ARG A 466 12.86 -3.12 -27.28
CA ARG A 466 13.42 -1.83 -26.85
C ARG A 466 12.56 -1.19 -25.77
N VAL A 467 11.24 -1.15 -25.95
CA VAL A 467 10.33 -0.50 -24.99
C VAL A 467 10.32 -1.20 -23.63
N ILE A 468 10.38 -2.53 -23.59
CA ILE A 468 10.43 -3.26 -22.32
C ILE A 468 11.82 -3.14 -21.69
N ARG A 469 12.89 -3.31 -22.47
CA ARG A 469 14.26 -3.25 -21.94
C ARG A 469 14.58 -1.87 -21.39
N ASP A 470 14.39 -0.84 -22.20
CA ASP A 470 14.84 0.52 -21.89
C ASP A 470 13.80 1.30 -21.08
N GLY A 471 12.50 1.04 -21.29
CA GLY A 471 11.42 1.72 -20.58
C GLY A 471 10.97 1.04 -19.28
N ILE A 472 11.34 -0.22 -19.03
CA ILE A 472 10.86 -0.98 -17.87
C ILE A 472 12.01 -1.68 -17.11
N VAL A 473 12.76 -2.58 -17.76
CA VAL A 473 13.78 -3.40 -17.08
C VAL A 473 14.91 -2.54 -16.51
N LYS A 474 15.49 -1.64 -17.31
CA LYS A 474 16.54 -0.74 -16.85
C LYS A 474 16.09 0.17 -15.70
N PRO A 475 14.94 0.88 -15.81
CA PRO A 475 14.39 1.65 -14.68
C PRO A 475 14.16 0.83 -13.42
N LEU A 476 13.58 -0.38 -13.50
CA LEU A 476 13.35 -1.22 -12.33
C LEU A 476 14.66 -1.57 -11.59
N LEU A 477 15.74 -1.85 -12.34
CA LEU A 477 17.06 -2.10 -11.75
C LEU A 477 17.62 -0.84 -11.08
N SER A 478 17.56 0.31 -11.76
CA SER A 478 18.00 1.59 -11.21
C SER A 478 17.24 1.98 -9.94
N ASP A 479 15.92 1.79 -9.92
CA ASP A 479 15.06 2.09 -8.76
C ASP A 479 15.41 1.22 -7.53
N MET A 480 16.05 0.07 -7.74
CA MET A 480 16.57 -0.81 -6.68
C MET A 480 18.04 -0.52 -6.33
N GLY A 481 18.66 0.53 -6.91
CA GLY A 481 20.08 0.81 -6.75
C GLY A 481 21.01 -0.18 -7.46
N ALA A 482 20.49 -1.02 -8.36
CA ALA A 482 21.26 -1.98 -9.13
C ALA A 482 21.73 -1.38 -10.47
N ASP A 483 22.75 -1.98 -11.07
CA ASP A 483 23.24 -1.59 -12.39
C ASP A 483 22.17 -1.88 -13.45
N PRO A 484 21.67 -0.88 -14.20
CA PRO A 484 20.65 -1.09 -15.23
C PRO A 484 21.12 -2.02 -16.35
N LEU A 485 22.43 -2.20 -16.49
CA LEU A 485 23.04 -3.11 -17.45
C LEU A 485 23.16 -4.55 -16.90
N GLY A 486 22.95 -4.75 -15.60
CA GLY A 486 23.04 -6.05 -14.95
C GLY A 486 24.45 -6.62 -14.92
N VAL A 487 25.48 -5.78 -14.75
CA VAL A 487 26.88 -6.21 -14.72
C VAL A 487 27.57 -5.88 -13.39
N ARG A 488 27.55 -4.61 -12.98
CA ARG A 488 28.36 -4.11 -11.86
C ARG A 488 27.77 -4.36 -10.48
N SER A 489 26.45 -4.28 -10.35
CA SER A 489 25.73 -4.52 -9.11
C SER A 489 24.37 -5.15 -9.40
N PHE A 490 23.93 -6.04 -8.51
CA PHE A 490 22.69 -6.80 -8.67
C PHE A 490 21.66 -6.41 -7.62
N PRO A 491 20.35 -6.55 -7.93
CA PRO A 491 19.32 -6.41 -6.91
C PRO A 491 19.42 -7.54 -5.86
N PRO A 492 18.70 -7.43 -4.73
CA PRO A 492 18.65 -8.49 -3.72
C PRO A 492 18.43 -9.89 -4.32
N ARG A 493 19.13 -10.89 -3.77
CA ARG A 493 19.16 -12.26 -4.36
C ARG A 493 17.98 -13.14 -3.94
N ASP A 494 17.38 -12.84 -2.80
CA ASP A 494 16.40 -13.66 -2.08
C ASP A 494 14.97 -13.18 -2.33
N VAL A 495 14.71 -11.88 -2.16
CA VAL A 495 13.38 -11.28 -2.38
C VAL A 495 13.48 -9.87 -2.95
N LEU A 496 12.75 -9.62 -4.03
CA LEU A 496 12.69 -8.31 -4.69
C LEU A 496 11.54 -7.45 -4.15
N PRO A 497 11.73 -6.11 -4.06
CA PRO A 497 10.66 -5.17 -3.74
C PRO A 497 9.52 -5.29 -4.75
N PRO A 498 8.26 -5.32 -4.30
CA PRO A 498 7.12 -5.55 -5.18
C PRO A 498 6.89 -4.39 -6.16
N CYS A 499 6.39 -4.73 -7.36
CA CYS A 499 5.89 -3.79 -8.35
C CYS A 499 4.50 -4.23 -8.85
N PRO A 500 3.43 -4.05 -8.04
CA PRO A 500 2.07 -4.42 -8.43
C PRO A 500 1.61 -3.91 -9.83
N PRO A 501 1.98 -2.69 -10.29
CA PRO A 501 1.52 -2.20 -11.58
C PRO A 501 2.30 -2.76 -12.78
N LEU A 502 3.30 -3.64 -12.59
CA LEU A 502 4.19 -4.10 -13.67
C LEU A 502 3.46 -4.67 -14.88
N ALA A 503 2.50 -5.59 -14.67
CA ALA A 503 1.72 -6.16 -15.77
C ALA A 503 1.00 -5.07 -16.59
N ARG A 504 0.35 -4.11 -15.90
CA ARG A 504 -0.33 -2.98 -16.53
C ARG A 504 0.63 -2.06 -17.28
N ARG A 505 1.83 -1.81 -16.75
CA ARG A 505 2.88 -1.01 -17.41
C ARG A 505 3.33 -1.69 -18.71
N ILE A 506 3.61 -3.00 -18.66
CA ILE A 506 3.98 -3.79 -19.84
C ILE A 506 2.84 -3.81 -20.87
N THR A 507 1.62 -4.17 -20.48
CA THR A 507 0.46 -4.19 -21.40
C THR A 507 0.27 -2.85 -22.11
N ARG A 508 0.44 -1.73 -21.39
CA ARG A 508 0.37 -0.38 -21.99
C ARG A 508 1.50 -0.15 -22.99
N ALA A 509 2.71 -0.58 -22.70
CA ALA A 509 3.85 -0.48 -23.60
C ALA A 509 3.62 -1.28 -24.89
N LEU A 510 3.18 -2.54 -24.76
CA LEU A 510 2.91 -3.41 -25.92
C LEU A 510 1.82 -2.82 -26.83
N ARG A 511 0.71 -2.34 -26.26
CA ARG A 511 -0.38 -1.73 -27.05
C ARG A 511 0.06 -0.51 -27.83
N ARG A 512 1.00 0.29 -27.28
CA ARG A 512 1.56 1.46 -27.96
C ARG A 512 2.42 1.07 -29.16
N GLU A 513 3.04 -0.10 -29.14
CA GLU A 513 3.77 -0.68 -30.27
C GLU A 513 2.87 -1.48 -31.24
N GLY A 514 1.55 -1.41 -31.08
CA GLY A 514 0.59 -2.07 -31.99
C GLY A 514 0.24 -3.52 -31.65
N TYR A 515 0.59 -4.02 -30.46
CA TYR A 515 0.10 -5.33 -30.01
C TYR A 515 -1.43 -5.29 -29.78
N ASP A 516 -2.16 -6.05 -30.59
CA ASP A 516 -3.63 -6.11 -30.60
C ASP A 516 -4.20 -7.22 -29.69
N GLY A 517 -3.35 -8.10 -29.16
CA GLY A 517 -3.75 -9.22 -28.31
C GLY A 517 -4.25 -10.47 -29.07
N SER A 518 -4.08 -10.52 -30.40
CA SER A 518 -4.53 -11.65 -31.23
C SER A 518 -3.63 -12.89 -31.09
N GLY A 519 -2.31 -12.70 -30.99
CA GLY A 519 -1.31 -13.76 -30.88
C GLY A 519 -0.49 -13.73 -29.58
N PRO A 520 0.36 -14.74 -29.33
CA PRO A 520 1.27 -14.74 -28.20
C PRO A 520 2.38 -13.70 -28.38
N TRP A 521 2.84 -13.13 -27.27
CA TRP A 521 3.99 -12.22 -27.26
C TRP A 521 5.12 -12.79 -26.41
N GLY A 522 6.33 -12.31 -26.63
CA GLY A 522 7.48 -12.70 -25.82
C GLY A 522 8.46 -11.58 -25.57
N PHE A 523 9.28 -11.80 -24.55
CA PHE A 523 10.37 -10.89 -24.22
C PHE A 523 11.59 -11.70 -23.81
N LYS A 524 12.72 -11.41 -24.46
CA LYS A 524 14.01 -11.95 -24.10
C LYS A 524 14.84 -10.86 -23.45
N ASP A 525 15.45 -11.17 -22.31
CA ASP A 525 16.55 -10.40 -21.75
C ASP A 525 17.29 -11.26 -20.71
N PRO A 526 18.63 -11.36 -20.72
CA PRO A 526 19.37 -11.97 -19.61
C PRO A 526 19.03 -11.34 -18.25
N LYS A 527 18.75 -10.04 -18.20
CA LYS A 527 18.34 -9.32 -16.98
C LYS A 527 16.99 -9.77 -16.42
N LEU A 528 16.18 -10.51 -17.17
CA LEU A 528 15.01 -11.20 -16.59
C LEU A 528 15.43 -12.16 -15.48
N THR A 529 16.63 -12.74 -15.52
CA THR A 529 17.19 -13.54 -14.41
C THR A 529 17.33 -12.71 -13.13
N LEU A 530 17.62 -11.41 -13.23
CA LEU A 530 17.71 -10.52 -12.07
C LEU A 530 16.34 -10.06 -11.56
N LEU A 531 15.31 -10.10 -12.41
CA LEU A 531 13.97 -9.57 -12.13
C LEU A 531 12.87 -10.63 -12.12
N TRP A 532 13.23 -11.92 -12.14
CA TRP A 532 12.31 -13.00 -12.46
C TRP A 532 11.10 -13.04 -11.52
N GLN A 533 11.30 -12.74 -10.23
CA GLN A 533 10.22 -12.70 -9.23
C GLN A 533 9.15 -11.66 -9.60
N LEU A 534 9.54 -10.48 -10.11
CA LEU A 534 8.59 -9.44 -10.49
C LEU A 534 7.76 -9.87 -11.70
N PHE A 535 8.41 -10.46 -12.71
CA PHE A 535 7.75 -10.93 -13.91
C PHE A 535 6.86 -12.15 -13.63
N ASP A 536 7.29 -13.07 -12.77
CA ASP A 536 6.49 -14.21 -12.32
C ASP A 536 5.28 -13.77 -11.48
N ARG A 537 5.42 -12.73 -10.65
CA ARG A 537 4.30 -12.11 -9.93
C ARG A 537 3.31 -11.43 -10.88
N ALA A 538 3.79 -10.76 -11.91
CA ALA A 538 3.00 -10.06 -12.92
C ALA A 538 2.29 -11.02 -13.90
N TYR A 539 2.96 -12.13 -14.24
CA TYR A 539 2.48 -13.16 -15.16
C TYR A 539 2.72 -14.57 -14.58
N PRO A 540 1.94 -15.01 -13.58
CA PRO A 540 2.12 -16.34 -12.96
C PRO A 540 2.01 -17.53 -13.92
N GLN A 541 1.38 -17.30 -15.08
CA GLN A 541 1.15 -18.23 -16.17
C GLN A 541 2.18 -18.14 -17.31
N ALA A 542 3.23 -17.32 -17.15
CA ALA A 542 4.26 -17.15 -18.17
C ALA A 542 4.97 -18.48 -18.48
N ILE A 543 5.41 -18.62 -19.72
CA ILE A 543 6.29 -19.70 -20.16
C ILE A 543 7.72 -19.17 -20.03
N TRP A 544 8.49 -19.76 -19.13
CA TRP A 544 9.89 -19.42 -18.95
C TRP A 544 10.75 -20.33 -19.80
N VAL A 545 11.69 -19.76 -20.54
CA VAL A 545 12.70 -20.49 -21.31
C VAL A 545 14.06 -20.14 -20.74
N ILE A 546 14.70 -21.09 -20.09
CA ILE A 546 16.07 -20.93 -19.57
C ILE A 546 17.03 -21.51 -20.60
N VAL A 547 17.77 -20.61 -21.27
CA VAL A 547 18.78 -21.00 -22.25
C VAL A 547 20.09 -21.32 -21.52
N ARG A 548 20.60 -22.52 -21.77
CA ARG A 548 21.86 -23.02 -21.23
C ARG A 548 22.90 -23.08 -22.33
N ARG A 549 24.16 -22.96 -21.94
CA ARG A 549 25.32 -23.09 -22.83
C ARG A 549 26.50 -23.56 -22.01
N ASP A 550 27.44 -24.26 -22.63
CA ASP A 550 28.70 -24.63 -21.97
C ASP A 550 29.34 -23.42 -21.24
N ARG A 551 29.76 -23.65 -19.99
CA ARG A 551 30.30 -22.59 -19.13
C ARG A 551 31.57 -22.00 -19.71
N GLY A 552 32.47 -22.83 -20.23
CA GLY A 552 33.72 -22.37 -20.84
C GLY A 552 33.45 -21.41 -21.99
N LYS A 553 32.55 -21.79 -22.91
CA LYS A 553 32.13 -20.92 -24.03
C LYS A 553 31.47 -19.62 -23.58
N VAL A 554 30.72 -19.62 -22.47
CA VAL A 554 30.14 -18.39 -21.91
C VAL A 554 31.23 -17.47 -21.39
N LEU A 555 32.17 -17.99 -20.59
CA LEU A 555 33.30 -17.24 -20.05
C LEU A 555 34.16 -16.65 -21.18
N ASP A 556 34.53 -17.46 -22.17
CA ASP A 556 35.28 -17.01 -23.35
C ASP A 556 34.55 -15.92 -24.14
N SER A 557 33.21 -15.98 -24.18
CA SER A 557 32.42 -14.94 -24.83
C SER A 557 32.37 -13.65 -24.00
N LEU A 558 32.26 -13.75 -22.68
CA LEU A 558 32.29 -12.58 -21.79
C LEU A 558 33.63 -11.85 -21.90
N CYS A 559 34.75 -12.58 -21.89
CA CYS A 559 36.10 -12.01 -21.99
C CYS A 559 36.38 -11.31 -23.33
N ARG A 560 35.70 -11.68 -24.42
CA ARG A 560 35.93 -11.12 -25.77
C ARG A 560 34.93 -10.05 -26.20
N THR A 561 33.74 -10.02 -25.62
CA THR A 561 32.68 -9.08 -26.04
C THR A 561 33.04 -7.68 -25.53
N SER A 562 33.17 -6.69 -26.42
CA SER A 562 33.71 -5.35 -26.12
C SER A 562 33.02 -4.66 -24.94
N PHE A 563 31.69 -4.83 -24.81
CA PHE A 563 30.92 -4.29 -23.69
C PHE A 563 31.32 -4.92 -22.34
N MET A 564 31.56 -6.24 -22.32
CA MET A 564 31.92 -6.98 -21.11
C MET A 564 33.41 -6.88 -20.81
N ALA A 565 34.27 -7.04 -21.82
CA ALA A 565 35.73 -6.99 -21.73
C ALA A 565 36.28 -5.71 -21.08
N ARG A 566 35.52 -4.60 -21.13
CA ARG A 566 35.82 -3.35 -20.41
C ARG A 566 35.87 -3.51 -18.89
N HIS A 567 35.20 -4.51 -18.34
CA HIS A 567 35.23 -4.84 -16.91
C HIS A 567 36.38 -5.81 -16.59
N SER A 568 36.51 -6.88 -17.38
CA SER A 568 37.62 -7.82 -17.29
C SER A 568 37.69 -8.75 -18.50
N THR A 569 38.90 -9.12 -18.89
CA THR A 569 39.19 -10.17 -19.87
C THR A 569 39.55 -11.51 -19.20
N SER A 570 39.54 -11.58 -17.86
CA SER A 570 39.86 -12.80 -17.11
C SER A 570 38.62 -13.67 -16.89
N PRO A 571 38.65 -14.98 -17.22
CA PRO A 571 37.56 -15.90 -16.88
C PRO A 571 37.24 -15.98 -15.39
N GLU A 572 38.26 -15.88 -14.52
CA GLU A 572 38.10 -15.96 -13.06
C GLU A 572 37.23 -14.82 -12.52
N TYR A 573 37.35 -13.63 -13.09
CA TYR A 573 36.51 -12.47 -12.75
C TYR A 573 35.03 -12.75 -13.04
N TRP A 574 34.74 -13.46 -14.13
CA TRP A 574 33.37 -13.73 -14.58
C TRP A 574 32.73 -14.95 -13.89
N THR A 575 33.51 -15.81 -13.24
CA THR A 575 32.96 -16.98 -12.52
C THR A 575 31.96 -16.59 -11.43
N PRO A 576 32.27 -15.68 -10.48
CA PRO A 576 31.30 -15.21 -9.49
C PRO A 576 30.07 -14.55 -10.11
N PHE A 577 30.26 -13.81 -11.20
CA PHE A 577 29.18 -13.19 -11.97
C PHE A 577 28.20 -14.24 -12.50
N CYS A 578 28.69 -15.29 -13.15
CA CYS A 578 27.85 -16.38 -13.63
C CYS A 578 27.16 -17.11 -12.46
N ASN A 579 27.89 -17.41 -11.38
CA ASN A 579 27.33 -18.09 -10.21
C ASN A 579 26.17 -17.32 -9.58
N ALA A 580 26.25 -15.98 -9.56
CA ALA A 580 25.17 -15.13 -9.05
C ALA A 580 23.89 -15.18 -9.92
N TYR A 581 24.04 -15.35 -11.23
CA TYR A 581 22.92 -15.58 -12.15
C TYR A 581 22.37 -16.99 -12.00
N ASP A 582 23.23 -18.02 -11.94
CA ASP A 582 22.78 -19.41 -11.78
C ASP A 582 22.01 -19.63 -10.49
N PHE A 583 22.44 -18.98 -9.40
CA PHE A 583 21.71 -19.00 -8.14
C PHE A 583 20.25 -18.56 -8.34
N ARG A 584 20.03 -17.46 -9.07
CA ARG A 584 18.68 -16.94 -9.35
C ARG A 584 17.91 -17.83 -10.33
N LEU A 585 18.57 -18.40 -11.32
CA LEU A 585 17.96 -19.40 -12.22
C LEU A 585 17.51 -20.65 -11.44
N ASN A 586 18.28 -21.08 -10.45
CA ASN A 586 17.89 -22.19 -9.56
C ASN A 586 16.69 -21.84 -8.69
N LEU A 587 16.61 -20.59 -8.19
CA LEU A 587 15.40 -20.13 -7.50
C LEU A 587 14.18 -20.12 -8.43
N LEU A 588 14.34 -19.68 -9.68
CA LEU A 588 13.27 -19.75 -10.68
C LEU A 588 12.83 -21.20 -10.92
N ARG A 589 13.76 -22.16 -11.08
CA ARG A 589 13.46 -23.60 -11.18
C ARG A 589 12.65 -24.12 -9.99
N GLY A 590 13.02 -23.71 -8.77
CA GLY A 590 12.31 -24.09 -7.54
C GLY A 590 11.00 -23.35 -7.28
N SER A 591 10.62 -22.37 -8.11
CA SER A 591 9.46 -21.50 -7.87
C SER A 591 8.11 -22.11 -8.27
N GLY A 592 8.12 -23.27 -8.92
CA GLY A 592 6.95 -23.89 -9.55
C GLY A 592 6.49 -23.20 -10.84
N ALA A 593 7.30 -22.31 -11.41
CA ALA A 593 7.02 -21.71 -12.72
C ALA A 593 7.07 -22.75 -13.84
N ARG A 594 6.32 -22.50 -14.92
CA ARG A 594 6.38 -23.35 -16.12
C ARG A 594 7.66 -23.05 -16.88
N ILE A 595 8.63 -23.95 -16.81
CA ILE A 595 9.97 -23.76 -17.34
C ILE A 595 10.27 -24.81 -18.42
N PHE A 596 10.89 -24.35 -19.50
CA PHE A 596 11.57 -25.18 -20.48
C PHE A 596 13.05 -24.82 -20.49
N GLU A 597 13.91 -25.82 -20.63
CA GLU A 597 15.34 -25.61 -20.81
C GLU A 597 15.71 -25.84 -22.26
N VAL A 598 16.54 -24.96 -22.80
CA VAL A 598 17.05 -25.06 -24.17
C VAL A 598 18.56 -24.99 -24.12
N ASP A 599 19.22 -26.06 -24.54
CA ASP A 599 20.65 -26.10 -24.71
C ASP A 599 21.03 -25.42 -26.04
N ALA A 600 21.71 -24.30 -25.94
CA ALA A 600 22.10 -23.50 -27.10
C ALA A 600 23.10 -24.24 -28.01
N ASP A 601 23.97 -25.08 -27.46
CA ASP A 601 24.94 -25.81 -28.27
C ASP A 601 24.21 -26.90 -29.09
N ALA A 602 23.32 -27.67 -28.46
CA ALA A 602 22.48 -28.66 -29.15
C ALA A 602 21.56 -28.02 -30.20
N LEU A 603 20.89 -26.92 -29.84
CA LEU A 603 20.04 -26.18 -30.77
C LEU A 603 20.84 -25.67 -31.97
N SER A 604 22.06 -25.19 -31.76
CA SER A 604 22.93 -24.73 -32.85
C SER A 604 23.39 -25.86 -33.77
N SER A 605 23.49 -27.10 -33.27
CA SER A 605 23.77 -28.30 -34.09
C SER A 605 22.54 -28.86 -34.80
N GLY A 606 21.36 -28.23 -34.63
CA GLY A 606 20.13 -28.61 -35.31
C GLY A 606 19.27 -29.63 -34.56
N ASP A 607 19.51 -29.86 -33.26
CA ASP A 607 18.57 -30.54 -32.38
C ASP A 607 17.41 -29.59 -32.07
N LEU A 608 16.22 -29.93 -32.57
CA LEU A 608 15.00 -29.12 -32.44
C LEU A 608 14.02 -29.66 -31.39
N ASP A 609 14.31 -30.81 -30.78
CA ASP A 609 13.39 -31.49 -29.87
C ASP A 609 13.13 -30.67 -28.61
N GLN A 610 14.11 -29.84 -28.24
CA GLN A 610 14.05 -28.99 -27.06
C GLN A 610 13.21 -27.72 -27.28
N ILE A 611 13.17 -27.19 -28.51
CA ILE A 611 12.46 -25.94 -28.82
C ILE A 611 11.01 -26.18 -29.22
N ARG A 612 10.69 -27.34 -29.80
CA ARG A 612 9.32 -27.70 -30.19
C ARG A 612 8.31 -27.59 -29.03
N PRO A 613 8.55 -28.15 -27.83
CA PRO A 613 7.63 -28.01 -26.70
C PRO A 613 7.38 -26.57 -26.27
N VAL A 614 8.35 -25.66 -26.48
CA VAL A 614 8.20 -24.23 -26.19
C VAL A 614 7.23 -23.57 -27.17
N ILE A 615 7.39 -23.88 -28.46
CA ILE A 615 6.55 -23.35 -29.54
C ILE A 615 5.11 -23.84 -29.36
N ASP A 616 4.93 -25.14 -29.14
CA ASP A 616 3.62 -25.74 -28.87
C ASP A 616 2.99 -25.14 -27.60
N ALA A 617 3.78 -24.96 -26.53
CA ALA A 617 3.31 -24.36 -25.29
C ALA A 617 2.84 -22.91 -25.45
N ALA A 618 3.46 -22.16 -26.36
CA ALA A 618 3.11 -20.78 -26.71
C ALA A 618 1.83 -20.70 -27.58
N GLY A 619 1.33 -21.83 -28.08
CA GLY A 619 0.20 -21.89 -29.00
C GLY A 619 0.58 -21.53 -30.44
N LEU A 620 1.85 -21.71 -30.79
CA LEU A 620 2.38 -21.52 -32.14
C LEU A 620 2.51 -22.89 -32.82
N THR A 621 2.50 -22.91 -34.16
CA THR A 621 2.69 -24.14 -34.93
C THR A 621 4.17 -24.38 -35.16
N PHE A 622 4.69 -25.53 -34.74
CA PHE A 622 6.09 -25.90 -34.99
C PHE A 622 6.33 -26.32 -36.43
N GLU A 623 7.35 -25.72 -37.07
CA GLU A 623 7.81 -26.08 -38.41
C GLU A 623 9.33 -26.23 -38.45
N ALA A 624 9.80 -27.46 -38.65
CA ALA A 624 11.24 -27.76 -38.63
C ALA A 624 12.03 -26.96 -39.67
N ALA A 625 11.46 -26.72 -40.86
CA ALA A 625 12.09 -25.92 -41.91
C ALA A 625 12.31 -24.46 -41.45
N THR A 626 11.28 -23.85 -40.86
CA THR A 626 11.32 -22.49 -40.29
C THR A 626 12.35 -22.39 -39.16
N ALA A 627 12.41 -23.39 -38.28
CA ALA A 627 13.42 -23.45 -37.23
C ALA A 627 14.86 -23.55 -37.79
N ARG A 628 15.11 -24.43 -38.76
CA ARG A 628 16.44 -24.58 -39.40
C ARG A 628 16.85 -23.31 -40.14
N ALA A 629 15.93 -22.68 -40.88
CA ALA A 629 16.18 -21.40 -41.55
C ALA A 629 16.54 -20.29 -40.54
N ALA A 630 15.84 -20.25 -39.39
CA ALA A 630 16.18 -19.32 -38.32
C ALA A 630 17.54 -19.63 -37.67
N LEU A 631 18.05 -20.87 -37.70
CA LEU A 631 19.36 -21.21 -37.12
C LEU A 631 20.53 -20.94 -38.07
N ALA A 632 20.28 -20.86 -39.38
CA ALA A 632 21.30 -20.55 -40.37
C ALA A 632 22.05 -19.27 -40.00
N ARG A 633 23.39 -19.33 -40.01
CA ARG A 633 24.24 -18.15 -39.89
C ARG A 633 24.41 -17.55 -41.28
N PRO A 634 24.37 -16.20 -41.42
CA PRO A 634 24.67 -15.55 -42.68
C PRO A 634 26.09 -15.83 -43.15
#